data_AF-A0A453D5U7-F1
#
_entry.id   AF-A0A453D5U7-F1
#
_cell.length_a   1.000
_cell.length_b   1.000
_cell.length_c   1.000
_cell.angle_alpha   90.00
_cell.angle_beta   90.00
_cell.angle_gamma   90.00
#
_symmetry.space_group_name_H-M   'P 1'
#
loop_
_entity.id
_entity.type
_entity.pdbx_description
1 polymer ?
#
loop_
_entity_poly.entity_id
_entity_poly.type
_entity_poly.pdbx_seq_one_letter_code
_entity_poly.pdbx_strand_id
1 'polypeptide(L)'
;GSANKLQVESISRAVGSGSTGCQARVSEPSKCLYLIVDTVVLMVNSCKVGKLHNLQQELVRKVTLLLYEVWSKVRLLQSSTDCTNWKDQLQSRPYEISEAIFRLTMDLDCPAHLEPDEVRKSFFGQTESDVEKFALMYWENSPYSYRKRQSDLEGDDVFTALHNAFDLRTPDAIVESFIRGLVSCPAIASDELNIDSFLDEVHDSLGAPVKYRQDVRVVRTRDQTSTGSGVEEHFFDDGMVFPDGTAFVEQCKDAIKNGFSIALRGME
;
A
#
# COMPACT_ATOMS: atom_id res chain seq x y z
N GLY A 1 18.64 17.38 -25.75
CA GLY A 1 18.98 15.98 -26.08
C GLY A 1 19.78 15.29 -24.99
N SER A 2 21.04 15.70 -24.75
CA SER A 2 21.96 14.98 -23.85
C SER A 2 21.98 15.49 -22.39
N ALA A 3 21.65 16.78 -22.16
CA ALA A 3 21.75 17.40 -20.83
C ALA A 3 20.70 16.90 -19.81
N ASN A 4 19.45 16.63 -20.25
CA ASN A 4 18.38 16.15 -19.36
C ASN A 4 18.60 14.70 -18.90
N LYS A 5 19.34 13.89 -19.66
CA LYS A 5 19.61 12.49 -19.30
C LYS A 5 20.68 12.37 -18.22
N LEU A 6 21.69 13.24 -18.28
CA LEU A 6 22.75 13.35 -17.27
C LEU A 6 22.22 13.87 -15.92
N GLN A 7 21.21 14.74 -15.93
CA GLN A 7 20.65 15.31 -14.69
C GLN A 7 19.79 14.29 -13.94
N VAL A 8 19.04 13.44 -14.65
CA VAL A 8 18.24 12.35 -14.06
C VAL A 8 19.13 11.19 -13.55
N GLU A 9 20.21 10.85 -14.27
CA GLU A 9 21.18 9.84 -13.80
C GLU A 9 22.01 10.31 -12.60
N SER A 10 22.18 11.61 -12.40
CA SER A 10 22.86 12.15 -11.20
C SER A 10 21.95 12.10 -9.96
N ILE A 11 20.64 12.25 -10.15
CA ILE A 11 19.63 12.15 -9.08
C ILE A 11 19.48 10.71 -8.59
N SER A 12 19.53 9.72 -9.48
CA SER A 12 19.48 8.30 -9.08
C SER A 12 20.78 7.84 -8.39
N ARG A 13 21.94 8.39 -8.78
CA ARG A 13 23.24 8.00 -8.22
C ARG A 13 23.48 8.58 -6.81
N ALA A 14 22.88 9.72 -6.47
CA ALA A 14 22.87 10.26 -5.10
C ALA A 14 22.02 9.42 -4.13
N VAL A 15 21.07 8.64 -4.65
CA VAL A 15 20.15 7.79 -3.90
C VAL A 15 20.71 6.37 -3.69
N GLY A 16 21.70 5.95 -4.48
CA GLY A 16 22.22 4.58 -4.47
C GLY A 16 23.57 4.35 -3.76
N SER A 17 24.19 5.36 -3.14
CA SER A 17 25.47 5.16 -2.48
C SER A 17 25.28 4.65 -1.04
N GLY A 18 25.26 3.32 -0.91
CA GLY A 18 25.59 2.65 0.34
C GLY A 18 27.06 2.92 0.68
N SER A 19 27.33 4.02 1.40
CA SER A 19 28.63 4.29 1.99
C SER A 19 28.46 4.35 3.50
N THR A 20 29.03 3.36 4.17
CA THR A 20 29.29 3.32 5.60
C THR A 20 30.26 4.45 5.94
N GLY A 21 29.71 5.61 6.28
CA GLY A 21 30.46 6.78 6.71
C GLY A 21 29.52 7.89 7.16
N CYS A 22 29.26 7.96 8.47
CA CYS A 22 28.60 9.11 9.07
C CYS A 22 29.37 10.40 8.69
N GLN A 23 28.63 11.35 8.11
CA GLN A 23 29.05 12.65 7.54
C GLN A 23 29.39 12.67 6.05
N ALA A 24 28.40 12.42 5.19
CA ALA A 24 28.38 13.04 3.88
C ALA A 24 27.78 14.45 4.00
N ARG A 25 28.57 15.50 3.68
CA ARG A 25 28.04 16.85 3.50
C ARG A 25 26.98 16.82 2.39
N VAL A 26 25.78 17.26 2.73
CA VAL A 26 24.64 17.40 1.81
C VAL A 26 25.05 18.33 0.67
N SER A 27 24.97 17.82 -0.56
CA SER A 27 25.30 18.61 -1.75
C SER A 27 24.21 19.67 -2.01
N GLU A 28 24.54 20.80 -2.62
CA GLU A 28 23.54 21.83 -2.98
C GLU A 28 22.32 21.29 -3.77
N PRO A 29 22.47 20.33 -4.70
CA PRO A 29 21.33 19.69 -5.37
C PRO A 29 20.35 19.01 -4.41
N SER A 30 20.84 18.37 -3.35
CA SER A 30 19.98 17.73 -2.35
C SER A 30 19.21 18.73 -1.50
N LYS A 31 19.79 19.87 -1.14
CA LYS A 31 19.06 20.95 -0.42
C LYS A 31 17.92 21.53 -1.26
N CYS A 32 18.18 21.77 -2.54
CA CYS A 32 17.17 22.28 -3.47
C CYS A 32 16.00 21.30 -3.59
N LEU A 33 16.27 20.00 -3.68
CA LEU A 33 15.25 18.96 -3.73
C LEU A 33 14.35 18.99 -2.48
N TYR A 34 14.92 19.07 -1.28
CA TYR A 34 14.12 19.10 -0.06
C TYR A 34 13.22 20.33 0.03
N LEU A 35 13.72 21.51 -0.35
CA LEU A 35 12.90 22.72 -0.42
C LEU A 35 11.76 22.60 -1.44
N ILE A 36 12.02 21.96 -2.59
CA ILE A 36 10.98 21.69 -3.60
C ILE A 36 9.92 20.75 -3.00
N VAL A 37 10.34 19.68 -2.33
CA VAL A 37 9.41 18.74 -1.68
C VAL A 37 8.57 19.45 -0.62
N ASP A 38 9.18 20.21 0.28
CA ASP A 38 8.46 20.97 1.32
C ASP A 38 7.46 21.95 0.72
N THR A 39 7.85 22.64 -0.35
CA THR A 39 6.97 23.56 -1.07
C THR A 39 5.79 22.81 -1.69
N VAL A 40 6.03 21.67 -2.33
CA VAL A 40 4.98 20.85 -2.94
C VAL A 40 4.01 20.33 -1.88
N VAL A 41 4.51 19.77 -0.78
CA VAL A 41 3.68 19.27 0.33
C VAL A 41 2.81 20.39 0.88
N LEU A 42 3.40 21.55 1.17
CA LEU A 42 2.66 22.72 1.65
C LEU A 42 1.58 23.16 0.66
N MET A 43 1.90 23.26 -0.63
CA MET A 43 0.95 23.68 -1.66
C MET A 43 -0.21 22.70 -1.81
N VAL A 44 0.06 21.39 -1.80
CA VAL A 44 -0.97 20.35 -1.95
C VAL A 44 -1.90 20.34 -0.75
N ASN A 45 -1.36 20.34 0.46
CA ASN A 45 -2.17 20.27 1.68
C ASN A 45 -2.93 21.57 1.95
N SER A 46 -2.42 22.72 1.49
CA SER A 46 -3.14 24.00 1.55
C SER A 46 -4.21 24.16 0.45
N CYS A 47 -4.24 23.26 -0.53
CA CYS A 47 -5.18 23.32 -1.63
C CYS A 47 -6.50 22.65 -1.26
N LYS A 48 -7.63 23.32 -1.52
CA LYS A 48 -8.95 22.67 -1.42
C LYS A 48 -9.01 21.51 -2.42
N VAL A 49 -9.54 20.35 -2.00
CA VAL A 49 -9.62 19.11 -2.81
C VAL A 49 -10.19 19.39 -4.20
N GLY A 50 -11.28 20.16 -4.27
CA GLY A 50 -11.89 20.62 -5.52
C GLY A 50 -11.05 21.56 -6.39
N LYS A 51 -9.76 21.77 -6.16
CA LYS A 51 -8.85 22.47 -7.09
C LYS A 51 -7.73 21.56 -7.60
N LEU A 52 -7.48 20.42 -6.94
CA LEU A 52 -6.46 19.45 -7.34
C LEU A 52 -6.86 18.68 -8.61
N HIS A 53 -8.17 18.49 -8.85
CA HIS A 53 -8.69 17.86 -10.07
C HIS A 53 -8.27 18.53 -11.39
N ASN A 54 -7.88 19.81 -11.36
CA ASN A 54 -7.45 20.55 -12.55
C ASN A 54 -5.97 20.37 -12.89
N LEU A 55 -5.23 19.60 -12.08
CA LEU A 55 -3.81 19.36 -12.32
C LEU A 55 -3.62 18.43 -13.52
N GLN A 56 -2.52 18.66 -14.24
CA GLN A 56 -2.12 17.76 -15.30
C GLN A 56 -1.78 16.38 -14.71
N GLN A 57 -2.52 15.35 -15.11
CA GLN A 57 -2.41 13.99 -14.56
C GLN A 57 -0.99 13.41 -14.63
N GLU A 58 -0.26 13.70 -15.71
CA GLU A 58 1.14 13.28 -15.87
C GLU A 58 2.07 13.94 -14.84
N LEU A 59 1.80 15.21 -14.47
CA LEU A 59 2.55 15.90 -13.43
C LEU A 59 2.20 15.33 -12.05
N VAL A 60 0.92 15.08 -11.78
CA VAL A 60 0.45 14.43 -10.55
C VAL A 60 1.17 13.10 -10.36
N ARG A 61 1.17 12.22 -11.37
CA ARG A 61 1.87 10.93 -11.31
C ARG A 61 3.35 11.05 -10.96
N LYS A 62 4.07 11.96 -11.63
CA LYS A 62 5.51 12.18 -11.38
C LYS A 62 5.78 12.72 -9.98
N VAL A 63 4.97 13.69 -9.53
CA VAL A 63 5.10 14.28 -8.20
C VAL A 63 4.77 13.26 -7.12
N THR A 64 3.69 12.49 -7.28
CA THR A 64 3.32 11.42 -6.34
C THR A 64 4.43 10.38 -6.20
N LEU A 65 5.03 9.93 -7.31
CA LEU A 65 6.18 9.01 -7.27
C LEU A 65 7.36 9.60 -6.50
N LEU A 66 7.70 10.86 -6.74
CA LEU A 66 8.76 11.56 -6.01
C LEU A 66 8.46 11.65 -4.51
N LEU A 67 7.24 12.05 -4.14
CA LEU A 67 6.81 12.14 -2.75
C LEU A 67 6.84 10.77 -2.07
N TYR A 68 6.42 9.71 -2.75
CA TYR A 68 6.48 8.34 -2.23
C TYR A 68 7.92 7.88 -1.98
N GLU A 69 8.84 8.13 -2.91
CA GLU A 69 10.27 7.82 -2.73
C GLU A 69 10.85 8.53 -1.50
N VAL A 70 10.55 9.82 -1.34
CA VAL A 70 11.01 10.63 -0.20
C VAL A 70 10.38 10.12 1.10
N TRP A 71 9.07 9.91 1.11
CA TRP A 71 8.34 9.40 2.27
C TRP A 71 8.86 8.03 2.72
N SER A 72 9.15 7.10 1.80
CA SER A 72 9.67 5.78 2.16
C SER A 72 11.05 5.86 2.85
N LYS A 73 11.92 6.77 2.38
CA LYS A 73 13.23 7.01 2.98
C LYS A 73 13.10 7.65 4.35
N VAL A 74 12.22 8.64 4.49
CA VAL A 74 11.90 9.29 5.76
C VAL A 74 11.42 8.24 6.78
N ARG A 75 10.52 7.34 6.38
CA ARG A 75 10.02 6.25 7.22
C ARG A 75 11.12 5.30 7.68
N LEU A 76 11.97 4.84 6.76
CA LEU A 76 13.10 3.95 7.06
C LEU A 76 14.13 4.60 8.00
N LEU A 77 14.33 5.91 7.89
CA LEU A 77 15.25 6.64 8.75
C LEU A 77 14.67 6.92 10.14
N GLN A 78 13.34 7.00 10.28
CA GLN A 78 12.68 7.12 11.59
C GLN A 78 12.74 5.84 12.41
N SER A 79 12.73 4.67 11.76
CA SER A 79 12.89 3.38 12.43
C SER A 79 14.34 3.07 12.82
N SER A 80 15.31 3.81 12.26
CA SER A 80 16.74 3.72 12.63
C SER A 80 17.09 4.72 13.73
N THR A 81 17.66 4.23 14.84
CA THR A 81 18.15 5.08 15.95
C THR A 81 19.32 5.99 15.57
N ASP A 82 19.92 5.79 14.39
CA ASP A 82 21.25 6.30 14.07
C ASP A 82 21.26 7.52 13.12
N CYS A 83 20.08 8.02 12.70
CA CYS A 83 19.99 9.05 11.67
C CYS A 83 19.30 10.34 12.14
N THR A 84 20.07 11.23 12.79
CA THR A 84 19.64 12.60 13.12
C THR A 84 19.72 13.58 11.94
N ASN A 85 20.55 13.31 10.93
CA ASN A 85 20.87 14.29 9.89
C ASN A 85 19.71 14.71 8.96
N TRP A 86 18.68 13.89 8.78
CA TRP A 86 17.58 14.19 7.84
C TRP A 86 16.45 15.01 8.50
N LYS A 87 16.29 14.88 9.82
CA LYS A 87 15.32 15.66 10.62
C LYS A 87 15.57 17.17 10.50
N ASP A 88 16.80 17.55 10.20
CA ASP A 88 17.23 18.95 10.05
C ASP A 88 17.10 19.48 8.61
N GLN A 89 16.70 18.64 7.64
CA GLN A 89 16.74 18.99 6.20
C GLN A 89 15.37 19.10 5.53
N LEU A 90 14.40 18.29 5.96
CA LEU A 90 13.02 18.36 5.47
C LEU A 90 12.15 18.96 6.59
N GLN A 91 11.41 20.02 6.28
CA GLN A 91 10.51 20.65 7.25
C GLN A 91 9.21 19.87 7.40
N SER A 92 8.75 19.24 6.32
CA SER A 92 7.54 18.45 6.28
C SER A 92 7.67 17.19 7.13
N ARG A 93 6.70 16.96 7.99
CA ARG A 93 6.55 15.75 8.79
C ARG A 93 6.08 14.59 7.89
N PRO A 94 6.36 13.33 8.26
CA PRO A 94 5.96 12.18 7.46
C PRO A 94 4.47 12.14 7.13
N TYR A 95 3.60 12.48 8.11
CA TYR A 95 2.15 12.51 7.88
C TYR A 95 1.75 13.59 6.87
N GLU A 96 2.42 14.75 6.84
CA GLU A 96 2.14 15.82 5.88
C GLU A 96 2.46 15.36 4.45
N ILE A 97 3.55 14.59 4.30
CA ILE A 97 3.90 13.97 3.02
C ILE A 97 2.88 12.89 2.65
N SER A 98 2.44 12.08 3.61
CA SER A 98 1.40 11.06 3.40
C SER A 98 0.05 11.68 2.99
N GLU A 99 -0.33 12.79 3.62
CA GLU A 99 -1.53 13.56 3.27
C GLU A 99 -1.42 14.14 1.85
N ALA A 100 -0.26 14.69 1.48
CA ALA A 100 -0.04 15.20 0.14
C ALA A 100 -0.14 14.10 -0.92
N ILE A 101 0.44 12.91 -0.64
CA ILE A 101 0.30 11.73 -1.49
C ILE A 101 -1.18 11.35 -1.61
N PHE A 102 -1.87 11.22 -0.48
CA PHE A 102 -3.29 10.85 -0.44
C PHE A 102 -4.13 11.80 -1.30
N ARG A 103 -4.06 13.11 -1.03
CA ARG A 103 -4.76 14.18 -1.76
C ARG A 103 -4.48 14.17 -3.27
N LEU A 104 -3.24 13.91 -3.69
CA LEU A 104 -2.88 13.82 -5.11
C LEU A 104 -3.41 12.55 -5.77
N THR A 105 -3.57 11.47 -5.01
CA THR A 105 -4.00 10.17 -5.54
C THR A 105 -5.52 9.97 -5.57
N MET A 106 -6.29 10.80 -4.86
CA MET A 106 -7.74 10.68 -4.79
C MET A 106 -8.43 10.70 -6.16
N ASP A 107 -7.98 11.58 -7.06
CA ASP A 107 -8.57 11.79 -8.38
C ASP A 107 -7.71 11.18 -9.51
N LEU A 108 -6.76 10.29 -9.17
CA LEU A 108 -6.02 9.58 -10.21
C LEU A 108 -6.96 8.56 -10.85
N ASP A 109 -7.20 8.74 -12.15
CA ASP A 109 -7.86 7.73 -12.97
C ASP A 109 -7.14 6.39 -12.76
N CYS A 110 -7.81 5.47 -12.06
CA CYS A 110 -7.40 4.08 -12.03
C CYS A 110 -7.55 3.53 -13.46
N PRO A 111 -6.62 2.66 -13.93
CA PRO A 111 -6.76 2.05 -15.24
C PRO A 111 -8.14 1.38 -15.35
N ALA A 112 -8.73 1.48 -16.55
CA ALA A 112 -10.10 1.10 -16.91
C ALA A 112 -10.75 0.12 -15.91
N HIS A 113 -11.72 0.61 -15.15
CA HIS A 113 -12.55 -0.24 -14.32
C HIS A 113 -13.29 -1.23 -15.24
N LEU A 114 -13.19 -2.53 -14.93
CA LEU A 114 -14.12 -3.50 -15.47
C LEU A 114 -15.53 -3.11 -15.03
N GLU A 115 -16.52 -3.35 -15.88
CA GLU A 115 -17.90 -3.06 -15.51
C GLU A 115 -18.25 -3.84 -14.23
N PRO A 116 -19.01 -3.27 -13.27
CA PRO A 116 -19.32 -3.94 -12.01
C PRO A 116 -19.87 -5.37 -12.20
N ASP A 117 -20.62 -5.58 -13.28
CA ASP A 117 -21.14 -6.88 -13.67
C ASP A 117 -20.08 -7.89 -14.12
N GLU A 118 -19.02 -7.44 -14.79
CA GLU A 118 -17.89 -8.30 -15.19
C GLU A 118 -17.13 -8.78 -13.95
N VAL A 119 -16.88 -7.86 -13.01
CA VAL A 119 -16.27 -8.19 -11.71
C VAL A 119 -17.15 -9.18 -10.94
N ARG A 120 -18.44 -8.89 -10.80
CA ARG A 120 -19.41 -9.79 -10.13
C ARG A 120 -19.40 -11.18 -10.75
N LYS A 121 -19.47 -11.27 -12.09
CA LYS A 121 -19.50 -12.55 -12.82
C LYS A 121 -18.22 -13.36 -12.62
N SER A 122 -17.08 -12.68 -12.56
CA SER A 122 -15.78 -13.32 -12.34
C SER A 122 -15.67 -13.94 -10.94
N PHE A 123 -16.06 -13.20 -9.89
CA PHE A 123 -15.95 -13.66 -8.49
C PHE A 123 -17.03 -14.67 -8.10
N PHE A 124 -18.30 -14.38 -8.41
CA PHE A 124 -19.43 -15.15 -7.89
C PHE A 124 -19.99 -16.15 -8.90
N GLY A 125 -19.91 -15.86 -10.19
CA GLY A 125 -20.51 -16.67 -11.25
C GLY A 125 -21.53 -15.89 -12.09
N GLN A 126 -22.03 -16.51 -13.14
CA GLN A 126 -22.81 -15.79 -14.15
C GLN A 126 -24.19 -15.33 -13.66
N THR A 127 -24.77 -16.00 -12.66
CA THR A 127 -26.17 -15.78 -12.25
C THR A 127 -26.28 -14.95 -10.97
N GLU A 128 -27.41 -14.27 -10.76
CA GLU A 128 -27.70 -13.58 -9.49
C GLU A 128 -27.82 -14.57 -8.33
N SER A 129 -28.32 -15.78 -8.59
CA SER A 129 -28.42 -16.85 -7.58
C SER A 129 -27.06 -17.30 -7.04
N ASP A 130 -25.97 -17.12 -7.78
CA ASP A 130 -24.63 -17.45 -7.29
C ASP A 130 -24.17 -16.44 -6.21
N VAL A 131 -24.54 -15.17 -6.37
CA VAL A 131 -24.26 -14.12 -5.38
C VAL A 131 -25.09 -14.33 -4.12
N GLU A 132 -26.38 -14.61 -4.27
CA GLU A 132 -27.27 -14.92 -3.13
C GLU A 132 -26.77 -16.14 -2.36
N LYS A 133 -26.36 -17.19 -3.08
CA LYS A 133 -25.78 -18.38 -2.48
C LYS A 133 -24.49 -18.05 -1.74
N PHE A 134 -23.63 -17.21 -2.30
CA PHE A 134 -22.44 -16.72 -1.62
C PHE A 134 -22.79 -16.01 -0.31
N ALA A 135 -23.69 -15.04 -0.37
CA ALA A 135 -24.12 -14.25 0.77
C ALA A 135 -24.76 -15.11 1.88
N LEU A 136 -25.56 -16.11 1.51
CA LEU A 136 -26.25 -16.96 2.49
C LEU A 136 -25.37 -18.05 3.10
N MET A 137 -24.41 -18.58 2.33
CA MET A 137 -23.63 -19.75 2.78
C MET A 137 -22.22 -19.41 3.27
N TYR A 138 -21.62 -18.34 2.74
CA TYR A 138 -20.19 -18.07 2.93
C TYR A 138 -19.91 -16.71 3.56
N TRP A 139 -20.62 -15.64 3.17
CA TRP A 139 -20.40 -14.30 3.74
C TRP A 139 -20.51 -14.32 5.27
N GLU A 140 -19.45 -13.88 5.95
CA GLU A 140 -19.29 -13.89 7.42
C GLU A 140 -19.52 -15.25 8.11
N ASN A 141 -19.63 -16.34 7.34
CA ASN A 141 -19.99 -17.66 7.86
C ASN A 141 -18.92 -18.72 7.58
N SER A 142 -18.40 -18.79 6.35
CA SER A 142 -17.39 -19.79 6.00
C SER A 142 -16.48 -19.37 4.84
N PRO A 143 -15.21 -19.81 4.81
CA PRO A 143 -14.32 -19.54 3.69
C PRO A 143 -14.86 -20.12 2.38
N TYR A 144 -14.92 -19.30 1.33
CA TYR A 144 -15.25 -19.75 -0.02
C TYR A 144 -13.98 -20.09 -0.80
N SER A 145 -13.69 -21.39 -0.95
CA SER A 145 -12.51 -21.84 -1.71
C SER A 145 -12.81 -21.84 -3.20
N TYR A 146 -12.22 -20.90 -3.92
CA TYR A 146 -12.28 -20.84 -5.37
C TYR A 146 -10.96 -21.29 -6.01
N ARG A 147 -11.01 -22.25 -6.95
CA ARG A 147 -9.82 -22.76 -7.68
C ARG A 147 -10.11 -22.77 -9.18
N LYS A 148 -9.54 -21.82 -9.91
CA LYS A 148 -9.51 -21.83 -11.38
C LYS A 148 -8.20 -22.44 -11.88
N ARG A 149 -8.27 -23.33 -12.87
CA ARG A 149 -7.09 -23.73 -13.63
C ARG A 149 -6.80 -22.67 -14.68
N GLN A 150 -5.58 -22.65 -15.21
CA GLN A 150 -5.20 -21.71 -16.26
C GLN A 150 -6.06 -21.84 -17.53
N SER A 151 -6.58 -23.06 -17.80
CA SER A 151 -7.56 -23.32 -18.86
C SER A 151 -8.92 -22.64 -18.63
N ASP A 152 -9.24 -22.31 -17.38
CA ASP A 152 -10.55 -21.80 -16.96
C ASP A 152 -10.52 -20.26 -16.82
N LEU A 153 -9.38 -19.63 -17.13
CA LEU A 153 -9.19 -18.18 -17.16
C LEU A 153 -9.62 -17.56 -18.49
N GLU A 154 -9.90 -18.37 -19.51
CA GLU A 154 -10.32 -17.89 -20.82
C GLU A 154 -11.69 -17.20 -20.72
N GLY A 155 -11.72 -15.88 -20.91
CA GLY A 155 -12.90 -15.03 -20.72
C GLY A 155 -13.10 -14.48 -19.30
N ASP A 156 -12.12 -14.62 -18.41
CA ASP A 156 -12.12 -14.03 -17.07
C ASP A 156 -11.00 -13.00 -16.92
N ASP A 157 -11.34 -11.74 -17.16
CA ASP A 157 -10.37 -10.64 -17.15
C ASP A 157 -9.81 -10.35 -15.75
N VAL A 158 -10.57 -10.61 -14.67
CA VAL A 158 -10.15 -10.30 -13.29
C VAL A 158 -9.07 -11.26 -12.82
N PHE A 159 -9.34 -12.57 -12.83
CA PHE A 159 -8.36 -13.54 -12.37
C PHE A 159 -7.19 -13.68 -13.35
N THR A 160 -7.40 -13.41 -14.64
CA THR A 160 -6.30 -13.29 -15.61
C THR A 160 -5.39 -12.12 -15.27
N ALA A 161 -5.94 -10.94 -14.98
CA ALA A 161 -5.14 -9.79 -14.56
C ALA A 161 -4.36 -10.09 -13.27
N LEU A 162 -5.00 -10.70 -12.28
CA LEU A 162 -4.34 -11.09 -11.02
C LEU A 162 -3.20 -12.10 -11.27
N HIS A 163 -3.45 -13.13 -12.06
CA HIS A 163 -2.44 -14.13 -12.42
C HIS A 163 -1.27 -13.51 -13.19
N ASN A 164 -1.53 -12.54 -14.07
CA ASN A 164 -0.48 -11.86 -14.82
C ASN A 164 0.30 -10.84 -13.98
N ALA A 165 -0.33 -10.27 -12.93
CA ALA A 165 0.31 -9.34 -12.02
C ALA A 165 1.31 -10.03 -11.08
N PHE A 166 1.14 -11.33 -10.81
CA PHE A 166 1.94 -12.06 -9.83
C PHE A 166 2.61 -13.30 -10.44
N ASP A 167 3.95 -13.38 -10.37
CA ASP A 167 4.64 -14.65 -10.62
C ASP A 167 4.49 -15.55 -9.39
N LEU A 168 3.45 -16.39 -9.40
CA LEU A 168 3.11 -17.33 -8.33
C LEU A 168 4.23 -18.35 -8.02
N ARG A 169 5.26 -18.47 -8.87
CA ARG A 169 6.45 -19.28 -8.58
C ARG A 169 7.39 -18.61 -7.58
N THR A 170 7.19 -17.32 -7.33
CA THR A 170 8.00 -16.49 -6.43
C THR A 170 7.15 -15.90 -5.28
N PRO A 171 6.51 -16.74 -4.44
CA PRO A 171 5.62 -16.26 -3.37
C PRO A 171 6.34 -15.31 -2.40
N ASP A 172 7.62 -15.56 -2.10
CA ASP A 172 8.41 -14.68 -1.23
C ASP A 172 8.55 -13.26 -1.82
N ALA A 173 8.69 -13.12 -3.14
CA ALA A 173 8.78 -11.82 -3.81
C ALA A 173 7.42 -11.09 -3.84
N ILE A 174 6.33 -11.85 -3.98
CA ILE A 174 4.97 -11.31 -3.88
C ILE A 174 4.74 -10.72 -2.48
N VAL A 175 5.02 -11.50 -1.43
CA VAL A 175 4.88 -11.09 -0.03
C VAL A 175 5.73 -9.85 0.25
N GLU A 176 6.98 -9.85 -0.20
CA GLU A 176 7.89 -8.72 -0.03
C GLU A 176 7.37 -7.44 -0.70
N SER A 177 6.87 -7.55 -1.94
CA SER A 177 6.29 -6.43 -2.67
C SER A 177 5.06 -5.87 -1.96
N PHE A 178 4.13 -6.75 -1.56
CA PHE A 178 2.91 -6.35 -0.86
C PHE A 178 3.23 -5.68 0.46
N ILE A 179 3.90 -6.38 1.38
CA ILE A 179 4.10 -5.91 2.75
C ILE A 179 4.90 -4.61 2.81
N ARG A 180 5.90 -4.42 1.91
CA ARG A 180 6.67 -3.17 1.89
C ARG A 180 5.86 -1.96 1.45
N GLY A 181 4.89 -2.17 0.55
CA GLY A 181 4.00 -1.12 0.06
C GLY A 181 2.85 -0.78 1.01
N LEU A 182 2.59 -1.63 2.02
CA LEU A 182 1.50 -1.39 2.96
C LEU A 182 1.80 -0.23 3.91
N VAL A 183 0.72 0.49 4.21
CA VAL A 183 0.63 1.53 5.23
C VAL A 183 -0.65 1.32 6.02
N SER A 184 -0.64 1.77 7.26
CA SER A 184 -1.89 1.89 8.01
C SER A 184 -2.76 2.96 7.35
N CYS A 185 -4.01 2.59 7.11
CA CYS A 185 -5.04 3.51 6.66
C CYS A 185 -6.25 3.30 7.57
N PRO A 186 -6.61 4.31 8.39
CA PRO A 186 -7.82 4.23 9.19
C PRO A 186 -9.05 3.99 8.32
N ALA A 187 -10.06 3.38 8.92
CA ALA A 187 -11.32 3.12 8.25
C ALA A 187 -11.95 4.44 7.77
N ILE A 188 -12.29 4.52 6.48
CA ILE A 188 -13.23 5.54 6.01
C ILE A 188 -14.63 4.97 6.18
N ALA A 189 -15.48 5.66 6.93
CA ALA A 189 -16.86 5.25 7.11
C ALA A 189 -17.61 5.33 5.77
N SER A 190 -18.55 4.42 5.52
CA SER A 190 -19.30 4.40 4.25
C SER A 190 -20.16 5.64 4.05
N ASP A 191 -20.51 6.33 5.12
CA ASP A 191 -21.26 7.59 5.16
C ASP A 191 -20.35 8.82 5.27
N GLU A 192 -19.03 8.66 5.10
CA GLU A 192 -18.11 9.80 5.04
C GLU A 192 -18.36 10.61 3.77
N LEU A 193 -18.93 11.80 3.96
CA LEU A 193 -19.26 12.73 2.87
C LEU A 193 -18.20 13.81 2.68
N ASN A 194 -17.31 14.01 3.65
CA ASN A 194 -16.29 15.04 3.61
C ASN A 194 -14.90 14.48 3.91
N ILE A 195 -14.15 14.20 2.85
CA ILE A 195 -12.78 13.69 2.98
C ILE A 195 -11.85 14.63 3.77
N ASP A 196 -12.09 15.95 3.75
CA ASP A 196 -11.28 16.87 4.55
C ASP A 196 -11.52 16.64 6.05
N SER A 197 -12.75 16.32 6.47
CA SER A 197 -13.04 15.92 7.86
C SER A 197 -12.30 14.65 8.24
N PHE A 198 -12.31 13.64 7.37
CA PHE A 198 -11.55 12.40 7.59
C PHE A 198 -10.05 12.68 7.76
N LEU A 199 -9.46 13.53 6.90
CA LEU A 199 -8.04 13.89 6.97
C LEU A 199 -7.68 14.60 8.30
N ASP A 200 -8.57 15.48 8.78
CA ASP A 200 -8.42 16.13 10.08
C ASP A 200 -8.49 15.12 11.25
N GLU A 201 -9.35 14.09 11.14
CA GLU A 201 -9.47 13.04 12.16
C GLU A 201 -8.26 12.10 12.19
N VAL A 202 -7.77 11.68 11.02
CA VAL A 202 -6.67 10.72 10.95
C VAL A 202 -5.31 11.34 11.18
N HIS A 203 -5.11 12.61 10.83
CA HIS A 203 -3.90 13.41 11.06
C HIS A 203 -2.59 12.60 11.10
N ASP A 204 -2.01 12.40 12.29
CA ASP A 204 -0.73 11.72 12.54
C ASP A 204 -0.72 10.20 12.23
N SER A 205 -1.88 9.61 11.92
CA SER A 205 -2.02 8.17 11.66
C SER A 205 -2.02 7.80 10.17
N LEU A 206 -2.15 8.78 9.27
CA LEU A 206 -2.11 8.52 7.83
C LEU A 206 -0.68 8.15 7.40
N GLY A 207 -0.53 7.02 6.72
CA GLY A 207 0.80 6.53 6.32
C GLY A 207 1.61 5.95 7.48
N ALA A 208 1.01 5.72 8.65
CA ALA A 208 1.67 5.10 9.78
C ALA A 208 2.09 3.64 9.47
N PRO A 209 3.02 3.06 10.24
CA PRO A 209 3.36 1.65 10.12
C PRO A 209 2.13 0.76 10.27
N VAL A 210 2.11 -0.33 9.51
CA VAL A 210 1.03 -1.32 9.49
C VAL A 210 0.78 -1.87 10.90
N LYS A 211 -0.49 -1.98 11.27
CA LYS A 211 -0.96 -2.51 12.54
C LYS A 211 -1.63 -3.87 12.36
N TYR A 212 -1.19 -4.86 13.14
CA TYR A 212 -1.80 -6.18 13.16
C TYR A 212 -3.26 -6.12 13.62
N ARG A 213 -4.14 -6.91 12.99
CA ARG A 213 -5.61 -6.95 13.14
C ARG A 213 -6.38 -5.70 12.74
N GLN A 214 -5.71 -4.57 12.51
CA GLN A 214 -6.35 -3.39 11.94
C GLN A 214 -6.21 -3.39 10.42
N ASP A 215 -4.98 -3.58 9.93
CA ASP A 215 -4.64 -3.42 8.52
C ASP A 215 -4.30 -4.77 7.87
N VAL A 216 -3.70 -5.67 8.66
CA VAL A 216 -3.26 -7.00 8.22
C VAL A 216 -3.49 -8.04 9.31
N ARG A 217 -3.86 -9.25 8.90
CA ARG A 217 -3.90 -10.44 9.73
C ARG A 217 -3.06 -11.53 9.07
N VAL A 218 -2.37 -12.32 9.88
CA VAL A 218 -1.61 -13.48 9.44
C VAL A 218 -2.12 -14.64 10.26
N VAL A 219 -2.93 -15.47 9.62
CA VAL A 219 -3.85 -16.39 10.28
C VAL A 219 -3.91 -17.73 9.57
N ARG A 220 -4.25 -18.77 10.32
CA ARG A 220 -4.71 -20.04 9.75
C ARG A 220 -5.87 -20.57 10.56
N THR A 221 -6.68 -21.39 9.94
CA THR A 221 -7.79 -22.05 10.62
C THR A 221 -7.33 -23.42 11.12
N ARG A 222 -7.31 -23.64 12.45
CA ARG A 222 -7.14 -24.98 13.03
C ARG A 222 -8.48 -25.71 13.05
N ASP A 223 -8.42 -27.03 12.83
CA ASP A 223 -9.54 -27.96 12.95
C ASP A 223 -10.79 -27.58 12.13
N GLN A 224 -10.68 -27.68 10.80
CA GLN A 224 -11.86 -27.71 9.94
C GLN A 224 -12.64 -29.03 10.18
N THR A 225 -13.50 -29.02 11.18
CA THR A 225 -14.53 -30.06 11.32
C THR A 225 -15.60 -29.85 10.25
N SER A 226 -16.29 -30.91 9.85
CA SER A 226 -17.38 -30.89 8.85
C SER A 226 -18.56 -29.96 9.23
N THR A 227 -18.53 -29.39 10.42
CA THR A 227 -19.50 -28.41 10.97
C THR A 227 -19.05 -26.95 10.85
N GLY A 228 -17.89 -26.66 10.27
CA GLY A 228 -17.50 -25.30 9.87
C GLY A 228 -16.91 -24.39 10.97
N SER A 229 -16.86 -24.82 12.23
CA SER A 229 -16.29 -24.00 13.32
C SER A 229 -14.79 -24.28 13.53
N GLY A 230 -13.96 -23.77 12.62
CA GLY A 230 -12.52 -23.76 12.85
C GLY A 230 -12.11 -22.56 13.72
N VAL A 231 -11.12 -22.75 14.60
CA VAL A 231 -10.58 -21.64 15.42
C VAL A 231 -9.53 -20.91 14.60
N GLU A 232 -9.67 -19.59 14.45
CA GLU A 232 -8.65 -18.72 13.85
C GLU A 232 -7.43 -18.66 14.78
N GLU A 233 -6.31 -19.18 14.30
CA GLU A 233 -5.01 -19.06 14.95
C GLU A 233 -4.26 -17.88 14.33
N HIS A 234 -3.80 -16.98 15.19
CA HIS A 234 -3.02 -15.80 14.82
C HIS A 234 -1.53 -16.08 14.95
N PHE A 235 -0.75 -15.63 13.98
CA PHE A 235 0.71 -15.74 14.00
C PHE A 235 1.37 -14.69 14.91
N PHE A 236 0.75 -13.52 15.08
CA PHE A 236 1.26 -12.41 15.88
C PHE A 236 0.31 -12.06 17.03
N ASP A 237 0.83 -11.38 18.04
CA ASP A 237 0.07 -10.86 19.17
C ASP A 237 -0.76 -9.62 18.80
N ASP A 238 -1.83 -9.39 19.57
CA ASP A 238 -2.77 -8.30 19.36
C ASP A 238 -2.12 -6.92 19.49
N GLY A 239 -2.42 -6.04 18.53
CA GLY A 239 -1.93 -4.66 18.53
C GLY A 239 -0.45 -4.51 18.18
N MET A 240 0.22 -5.59 17.74
CA MET A 240 1.60 -5.51 17.27
C MET A 240 1.72 -4.53 16.09
N VAL A 241 2.73 -3.64 16.17
CA VAL A 241 3.05 -2.66 15.13
C VAL A 241 4.35 -3.06 14.46
N PHE A 242 4.44 -2.88 13.14
CA PHE A 242 5.60 -3.27 12.35
C PHE A 242 6.36 -2.06 11.82
N PRO A 243 7.20 -1.39 12.65
CA PRO A 243 7.99 -0.24 12.21
C PRO A 243 9.11 -0.64 11.23
N ASP A 244 9.65 -1.86 11.36
CA ASP A 244 10.57 -2.44 10.39
C ASP A 244 9.81 -3.39 9.46
N GLY A 245 9.51 -2.90 8.26
CA GLY A 245 8.88 -3.71 7.22
C GLY A 245 9.72 -4.91 6.78
N THR A 246 11.04 -4.90 6.96
CA THR A 246 11.93 -6.01 6.57
C THR A 246 11.76 -7.19 7.50
N ALA A 247 11.84 -6.97 8.82
CA ALA A 247 11.57 -8.01 9.81
C ALA A 247 10.15 -8.59 9.65
N PHE A 248 9.16 -7.73 9.40
CA PHE A 248 7.78 -8.17 9.18
C PHE A 248 7.62 -9.01 7.90
N VAL A 249 8.29 -8.65 6.81
CA VAL A 249 8.32 -9.44 5.57
C VAL A 249 8.87 -10.85 5.83
N GLU A 250 9.99 -10.97 6.53
CA GLU A 250 10.61 -12.28 6.79
C GLU A 250 9.73 -13.16 7.69
N GLN A 251 9.07 -12.57 8.69
CA GLN A 251 8.11 -13.29 9.53
C GLN A 251 6.87 -13.73 8.72
N CYS A 252 6.37 -12.90 7.81
CA CYS A 252 5.29 -13.27 6.91
C CYS A 252 5.67 -14.42 5.95
N LYS A 253 6.89 -14.40 5.40
CA LYS A 253 7.42 -15.47 4.55
C LYS A 253 7.47 -16.79 5.32
N ASP A 254 7.94 -16.77 6.57
CA ASP A 254 7.97 -17.96 7.43
C ASP A 254 6.56 -18.44 7.79
N ALA A 255 5.64 -17.53 8.12
CA ALA A 255 4.26 -17.86 8.42
C ALA A 255 3.58 -18.61 7.25
N ILE A 256 3.76 -18.13 6.01
CA ILE A 256 3.23 -18.80 4.81
C ILE A 256 3.82 -20.20 4.64
N LYS A 257 5.12 -20.38 4.87
CA LYS A 257 5.77 -21.71 4.84
C LYS A 257 5.18 -22.67 5.89
N ASN A 258 4.65 -22.12 6.98
CA ASN A 258 3.97 -22.86 8.06
C ASN A 258 2.43 -22.98 7.86
N GLY A 259 1.92 -22.66 6.67
CA GLY A 259 0.52 -22.82 6.30
C GLY A 259 -0.39 -21.70 6.77
N PHE A 260 0.15 -20.54 7.14
CA PHE A 260 -0.63 -19.33 7.38
C PHE A 260 -0.95 -18.60 6.08
N SER A 261 -2.05 -17.88 6.08
CA SER A 261 -2.46 -16.94 5.04
C SER A 261 -2.35 -15.51 5.55
N ILE A 262 -2.13 -14.57 4.64
CA ILE A 262 -2.12 -13.13 4.94
C ILE A 262 -3.45 -12.56 4.46
N ALA A 263 -4.24 -12.05 5.39
CA ALA A 263 -5.49 -11.35 5.11
C ALA A 263 -5.25 -9.84 5.25
N LEU A 264 -5.62 -9.08 4.23
CA LEU A 264 -5.50 -7.63 4.22
C LEU A 264 -6.89 -7.03 4.38
N ARG A 265 -6.99 -5.97 5.19
CA ARG A 265 -8.27 -5.27 5.37
C ARG A 265 -8.87 -4.89 4.02
N GLY A 266 -10.09 -5.35 3.75
CA GLY A 266 -10.82 -5.09 2.50
C GLY A 266 -10.49 -6.03 1.34
N MET A 267 -9.59 -7.01 1.53
CA MET A 267 -9.22 -8.03 0.53
C MET A 267 -9.12 -9.43 1.17
N GLU A 268 -9.86 -9.67 2.25
CA GLU A 268 -9.80 -10.91 3.07
C GLU A 268 -10.45 -12.13 2.40
#